data_AF-A0A0F7ZTP6-F1
#
_entry.id   AF-A0A0F7ZTP6-F1
#
_cell.length_a   1.000
_cell.length_b   1.000
_cell.length_c   1.000
_cell.angle_alpha   90.00
_cell.angle_beta   90.00
_cell.angle_gamma   90.00
#
_symmetry.space_group_name_H-M   'P 1'
#
loop_
_entity.id
_entity.type
_entity.pdbx_description
1 polymer ?
#
loop_
_entity_poly.entity_id
_entity_poly.type
_entity_poly.pdbx_seq_one_letter_code
_entity_poly.pdbx_strand_id
1 'polypeptide(L)'
;MDPACEFVEFFVFCEPPLRPDGVDSAVRLLTAAYPAQVELLEVLYEPQHAWFKLIAQSAHQDSITDTLASILQKTIEDDARHPGPSRIIPWSLVADTYGSQYDSSQWPADIQQMTFKAAWRGLQSRRGWTISQFLQDLMLISKNDDMPSTLRELETHVQCLLTHNMAGNLIYLGSNSSRAQVDEAVQILENFRQTVVSSFDANDMAQGTTSEPALGLAQPANSVEAWRDDMLKELPLGCQGVYTRDSQLLFEAFRDPEPTADHGSPSTRDNPDHRFEGDDLISFEPTSSDLAEVQGVEAFW
;
A
#
# COMPACT_ATOMS: atom_id res chain seq x y z
N MET A 1 -24.10 -22.43 -6.97
CA MET A 1 -22.63 -22.45 -6.89
C MET A 1 -22.28 -22.96 -5.51
N ASP A 2 -21.27 -23.82 -5.42
CA ASP A 2 -20.76 -24.28 -4.13
C ASP A 2 -20.18 -23.06 -3.39
N PRO A 3 -20.68 -22.68 -2.20
CA PRO A 3 -20.15 -21.54 -1.45
C PRO A 3 -18.66 -21.70 -1.10
N ALA A 4 -18.11 -22.93 -1.20
CA ALA A 4 -16.68 -23.18 -1.04
C ALA A 4 -15.80 -22.63 -2.19
N CYS A 5 -16.39 -22.17 -3.31
CA CYS A 5 -15.64 -21.63 -4.46
C CYS A 5 -15.71 -20.11 -4.60
N GLU A 6 -16.24 -19.38 -3.61
CA GLU A 6 -16.29 -17.92 -3.66
C GLU A 6 -14.95 -17.32 -3.22
N PHE A 7 -14.38 -16.45 -4.05
CA PHE A 7 -13.21 -15.63 -3.71
C PHE A 7 -13.65 -14.36 -2.99
N VAL A 8 -12.79 -13.85 -2.11
CA VAL A 8 -13.00 -12.63 -1.36
C VAL A 8 -11.74 -11.78 -1.38
N GLU A 9 -11.93 -10.46 -1.43
CA GLU A 9 -10.89 -9.47 -1.19
C GLU A 9 -11.02 -8.97 0.25
N PHE A 10 -9.91 -8.98 0.99
CA PHE A 10 -9.85 -8.52 2.37
C PHE A 10 -8.48 -7.91 2.67
N PHE A 11 -8.39 -7.21 3.79
CA PHE A 11 -7.19 -6.48 4.17
C PHE A 11 -6.75 -6.85 5.58
N VAL A 12 -5.43 -6.94 5.75
CA VAL A 12 -4.76 -7.16 7.03
C VAL A 12 -3.82 -5.99 7.28
N PHE A 13 -4.11 -5.23 8.33
CA PHE A 13 -3.27 -4.11 8.75
C PHE A 13 -1.96 -4.60 9.38
N CYS A 14 -0.88 -3.84 9.18
CA CYS A 14 0.44 -4.13 9.69
C CYS A 14 0.96 -2.97 10.54
N GLU A 15 1.17 -3.23 11.84
CA GLU A 15 1.73 -2.26 12.76
C GLU A 15 2.87 -2.87 13.59
N PRO A 16 4.09 -2.31 13.52
CA PRO A 16 4.51 -1.17 12.68
C PRO A 16 4.56 -1.51 11.17
N PRO A 17 4.62 -0.49 10.29
CA PRO A 17 4.79 -0.71 8.86
C PRO A 17 6.10 -1.43 8.54
N LEU A 18 6.09 -2.16 7.43
CA LEU A 18 7.26 -2.89 6.97
C LEU A 18 8.03 -2.12 5.92
N ARG A 19 9.35 -2.32 5.91
CA ARG A 19 10.27 -2.01 4.82
C ARG A 19 10.10 -3.02 3.68
N PRO A 20 10.65 -2.75 2.48
CA PRO A 20 10.49 -3.63 1.32
C PRO A 20 10.90 -5.08 1.59
N ASP A 21 12.03 -5.30 2.28
CA ASP A 21 12.53 -6.62 2.66
C ASP A 21 11.61 -7.34 3.67
N GLY A 22 10.99 -6.58 4.59
CA GLY A 22 9.96 -7.08 5.48
C GLY A 22 8.72 -7.55 4.71
N VAL A 23 8.23 -6.72 3.79
CA VAL A 23 7.08 -7.04 2.91
C VAL A 23 7.37 -8.26 2.07
N ASP A 24 8.51 -8.29 1.36
CA ASP A 24 8.91 -9.41 0.51
C ASP A 24 9.01 -10.72 1.31
N SER A 25 9.54 -10.65 2.54
CA SER A 25 9.60 -11.80 3.43
C SER A 25 8.20 -12.27 3.84
N ALA A 26 7.30 -11.35 4.19
CA ALA A 26 5.94 -11.68 4.59
C ALA A 26 5.14 -12.32 3.45
N VAL A 27 5.17 -11.70 2.26
CA VAL A 27 4.54 -12.22 1.04
C VAL A 27 5.08 -13.61 0.71
N ARG A 28 6.40 -13.78 0.67
CA ARG A 28 7.02 -15.08 0.37
C ARG A 28 6.62 -16.17 1.36
N LEU A 29 6.63 -15.87 2.66
CA LEU A 29 6.26 -16.84 3.69
C LEU A 29 4.78 -17.22 3.62
N LEU A 30 3.91 -16.24 3.36
CA LEU A 30 2.49 -16.49 3.22
C LEU A 30 2.19 -17.33 1.98
N THR A 31 2.74 -16.97 0.82
CA THR A 31 2.59 -17.75 -0.42
C THR A 31 3.15 -19.17 -0.28
N ALA A 32 4.23 -19.36 0.47
CA ALA A 32 4.77 -20.69 0.74
C ALA A 32 3.87 -21.54 1.65
N ALA A 33 3.08 -20.92 2.53
CA ALA A 33 2.10 -21.60 3.37
C ALA A 33 0.84 -22.04 2.60
N TYR A 34 0.53 -21.37 1.48
CA TYR A 34 -0.63 -21.64 0.62
C TYR A 34 -0.18 -21.88 -0.84
N PRO A 35 0.55 -22.99 -1.12
CA PRO A 35 1.16 -23.23 -2.43
C PRO A 35 0.15 -23.55 -3.53
N ALA A 36 -1.07 -23.97 -3.15
CA ALA A 36 -2.15 -24.14 -4.10
C ALA A 36 -2.67 -22.74 -4.49
N GLN A 37 -2.34 -22.30 -5.70
CA GLN A 37 -2.76 -20.98 -6.24
C GLN A 37 -4.29 -20.75 -6.21
N VAL A 38 -5.07 -21.81 -6.01
CA VAL A 38 -6.53 -21.70 -5.83
C VAL A 38 -6.93 -21.18 -4.45
N GLU A 39 -6.10 -21.33 -3.42
CA GLU A 39 -6.41 -20.89 -2.05
C GLU A 39 -6.12 -19.41 -1.86
N LEU A 40 -4.95 -18.95 -2.34
CA LEU A 40 -4.47 -17.57 -2.27
C LEU A 40 -4.06 -17.10 -3.68
N LEU A 41 -4.81 -16.17 -4.26
CA LEU A 41 -4.60 -15.68 -5.63
C LEU A 41 -3.63 -14.51 -5.68
N GLU A 42 -3.79 -13.53 -4.79
CA GLU A 42 -3.04 -12.27 -4.83
C GLU A 42 -2.74 -11.78 -3.43
N VAL A 43 -1.52 -11.25 -3.24
CA VAL A 43 -1.10 -10.52 -2.05
C VAL A 43 -0.42 -9.24 -2.53
N LEU A 44 -1.03 -8.09 -2.22
CA LEU A 44 -0.43 -6.77 -2.44
C LEU A 44 -0.20 -6.07 -1.11
N TYR A 45 0.76 -5.14 -1.07
CA TYR A 45 1.02 -4.27 0.07
C TYR A 45 0.85 -2.81 -0.33
N GLU A 46 0.02 -2.07 0.42
CA GLU A 46 -0.11 -0.63 0.21
C GLU A 46 0.64 0.10 1.31
N PRO A 47 1.84 0.63 1.02
CA PRO A 47 2.68 1.19 2.05
C PRO A 47 2.02 2.44 2.66
N GLN A 48 1.19 3.18 1.90
CA GLN A 48 0.45 4.37 2.37
C GLN A 48 -0.43 4.10 3.60
N HIS A 49 -0.99 2.90 3.69
CA HIS A 49 -1.93 2.48 4.73
C HIS A 49 -1.34 1.37 5.62
N ALA A 50 -0.10 0.95 5.34
CA ALA A 50 0.55 -0.21 5.95
C ALA A 50 -0.35 -1.44 6.07
N TRP A 51 -1.07 -1.79 5.00
CA TRP A 51 -1.88 -3.00 4.96
C TRP A 51 -1.44 -3.94 3.85
N PHE A 52 -1.81 -5.21 4.00
CA PHE A 52 -1.84 -6.18 2.93
C PHE A 52 -3.25 -6.27 2.37
N LYS A 53 -3.40 -6.16 1.05
CA LYS A 53 -4.62 -6.52 0.32
C LYS A 53 -4.46 -7.96 -0.16
N LEU A 54 -5.41 -8.82 0.17
CA LEU A 54 -5.38 -10.23 -0.20
C LEU A 54 -6.61 -10.60 -1.01
N ILE A 55 -6.44 -11.48 -1.99
CA ILE A 55 -7.53 -12.15 -2.70
C ILE A 55 -7.36 -13.65 -2.48
N ALA A 56 -8.33 -14.29 -1.84
CA ALA A 56 -8.27 -15.70 -1.48
C ALA A 56 -9.66 -16.34 -1.53
N GLN A 57 -9.72 -17.68 -1.47
CA GLN A 57 -10.99 -18.36 -1.25
C GLN A 57 -11.55 -18.01 0.12
N SER A 58 -12.84 -17.69 0.19
CA SER A 58 -13.55 -17.32 1.41
C SER A 58 -13.38 -18.33 2.55
N ALA A 59 -13.35 -19.63 2.22
CA ALA A 59 -13.13 -20.71 3.19
C ALA A 59 -11.77 -20.63 3.91
N HIS A 60 -10.80 -19.92 3.34
CA HIS A 60 -9.44 -19.78 3.88
C HIS A 60 -9.14 -18.40 4.46
N GLN A 61 -10.07 -17.44 4.38
CA GLN A 61 -9.86 -16.06 4.82
C GLN A 61 -9.33 -15.97 6.26
N ASP A 62 -9.98 -16.64 7.21
CA ASP A 62 -9.58 -16.61 8.63
C ASP A 62 -8.19 -17.23 8.82
N SER A 63 -7.95 -18.41 8.24
CA SER A 63 -6.66 -19.11 8.32
C SER A 63 -5.51 -18.28 7.73
N ILE A 64 -5.73 -17.65 6.58
CA ILE A 64 -4.74 -16.78 5.92
C ILE A 64 -4.46 -15.55 6.77
N THR A 65 -5.51 -14.94 7.34
CA THR A 65 -5.38 -13.79 8.24
C THR A 65 -4.55 -14.14 9.47
N ASP A 66 -4.85 -15.27 10.14
CA ASP A 66 -4.10 -15.75 11.31
C ASP A 66 -2.64 -16.09 10.96
N THR A 67 -2.42 -16.65 9.76
CA THR A 67 -1.06 -16.99 9.29
C THR A 67 -0.24 -15.72 9.05
N LEU A 68 -0.81 -14.74 8.35
CA LEU A 68 -0.15 -13.45 8.10
C LEU A 68 0.11 -12.73 9.43
N ALA A 69 -0.87 -12.68 10.33
CA ALA A 69 -0.71 -12.14 11.68
C ALA A 69 0.50 -12.73 12.41
N SER A 70 0.64 -14.06 12.39
CA SER A 70 1.76 -14.76 13.02
C SER A 70 3.10 -14.41 12.36
N ILE A 71 3.15 -14.29 11.03
CA ILE A 71 4.34 -13.88 10.28
C ILE A 71 4.76 -12.46 10.67
N LEU A 72 3.81 -11.52 10.74
CA LEU A 72 4.06 -10.13 11.11
C LEU A 72 4.57 -10.03 12.56
N GLN A 73 3.91 -10.70 13.49
CA GLN A 73 4.33 -10.73 14.90
C GLN A 73 5.76 -11.28 15.04
N LYS A 74 6.06 -12.40 14.37
CA LYS A 74 7.40 -12.98 14.42
C LYS A 74 8.46 -12.04 13.83
N THR A 75 8.13 -11.33 12.76
CA THR A 75 9.03 -10.35 12.13
C THR A 75 9.42 -9.26 13.13
N ILE A 76 8.44 -8.74 13.87
CA ILE A 76 8.62 -7.73 14.90
C ILE A 76 9.49 -8.26 16.06
N GLU A 77 9.17 -9.45 16.58
CA GLU A 77 9.93 -10.09 17.66
C GLU A 77 11.39 -10.38 17.27
N ASP A 78 11.62 -10.78 16.03
CA ASP A 78 12.95 -11.06 15.51
C ASP A 78 13.76 -9.77 15.34
N ASP A 79 13.15 -8.69 14.85
CA ASP A 79 13.81 -7.37 14.72
C ASP A 79 14.16 -6.76 16.09
N ALA A 80 13.29 -6.94 17.09
CA ALA A 80 13.58 -6.47 18.44
C ALA A 80 14.76 -7.22 19.10
N ARG A 81 15.01 -8.48 18.70
CA ARG A 81 16.06 -9.33 19.28
C ARG A 81 17.41 -9.21 18.56
N HIS A 82 17.43 -8.81 17.30
CA HIS A 82 18.63 -8.84 16.47
C HIS A 82 18.99 -7.44 15.97
N PRO A 83 20.23 -6.95 16.21
CA PRO A 83 20.70 -5.65 15.74
C PRO A 83 21.02 -5.62 14.22
N GLY A 84 20.35 -6.45 13.43
CA GLY A 84 20.47 -6.46 11.97
C GLY A 84 19.74 -5.28 11.32
N PRO A 85 19.72 -5.20 9.98
CA PRO A 85 18.86 -4.25 9.29
C PRO A 85 17.40 -4.56 9.66
N SER A 86 16.78 -3.62 10.36
CA SER A 86 15.36 -3.66 10.70
C SER A 86 14.52 -3.82 9.44
N ARG A 87 13.56 -4.75 9.45
CA ARG A 87 12.50 -4.97 8.46
C ARG A 87 11.25 -4.15 8.76
N ILE A 88 11.15 -3.61 9.97
CA ILE A 88 10.13 -2.62 10.34
C ILE A 88 10.63 -1.20 10.07
N ILE A 89 9.71 -0.28 9.81
CA ILE A 89 9.98 1.15 9.66
C ILE A 89 9.10 1.98 10.60
N PRO A 90 9.66 2.95 11.34
CA PRO A 90 8.87 3.89 12.12
C PRO A 90 7.93 4.71 11.24
N TRP A 91 6.70 4.94 11.70
CA TRP A 91 5.71 5.77 11.00
C TRP A 91 6.22 7.16 10.62
N SER A 92 7.10 7.75 11.44
CA SER A 92 7.72 9.04 11.16
C SER A 92 8.56 9.06 9.88
N LEU A 93 9.07 7.91 9.44
CA LEU A 93 9.93 7.77 8.25
C LEU A 93 9.18 7.18 7.05
N VAL A 94 7.95 6.75 7.25
CA VAL A 94 7.17 6.03 6.24
C VAL A 94 6.86 6.92 5.03
N ALA A 95 6.50 8.18 5.24
CA ALA A 95 6.23 9.15 4.16
C ALA A 95 7.45 9.38 3.25
N ASP A 96 8.64 9.45 3.84
CA ASP A 96 9.90 9.71 3.11
C ASP A 96 10.46 8.46 2.41
N THR A 97 9.91 7.29 2.73
CA THR A 97 10.39 5.99 2.25
C THR A 97 9.45 5.39 1.18
N TYR A 98 8.38 6.08 0.79
CA TYR A 98 7.53 5.64 -0.31
C TYR A 98 8.23 5.81 -1.65
N GLY A 99 8.20 4.77 -2.48
CA GLY A 99 8.80 4.80 -3.80
C GLY A 99 8.78 3.45 -4.50
N SER A 100 9.52 3.38 -5.62
CA SER A 100 9.60 2.22 -6.52
C SER A 100 10.12 0.94 -5.87
N GLN A 101 10.69 1.03 -4.67
CA GLN A 101 11.14 -0.12 -3.88
C GLN A 101 10.02 -1.07 -3.44
N TYR A 102 8.75 -0.63 -3.43
CA TYR A 102 7.60 -1.50 -3.17
C TYR A 102 6.91 -2.00 -4.44
N ASP A 103 7.44 -1.69 -5.63
CA ASP A 103 6.75 -1.95 -6.90
C ASP A 103 6.38 -3.42 -7.13
N SER A 104 7.20 -4.36 -6.64
CA SER A 104 6.94 -5.80 -6.73
C SER A 104 5.71 -6.26 -5.94
N SER A 105 5.35 -5.51 -4.89
CA SER A 105 4.30 -5.86 -3.94
C SER A 105 3.11 -4.91 -4.00
N GLN A 106 3.23 -3.72 -4.58
CA GLN A 106 2.15 -2.71 -4.57
C GLN A 106 1.15 -2.89 -5.72
N TRP A 107 1.59 -3.46 -6.84
CA TRP A 107 0.84 -3.47 -8.10
C TRP A 107 0.40 -4.88 -8.48
N PRO A 108 -0.79 -5.05 -9.09
CA PRO A 108 -1.17 -6.31 -9.75
C PRO A 108 -0.17 -6.68 -10.84
N ALA A 109 -0.01 -7.98 -11.11
CA ALA A 109 1.01 -8.52 -12.03
C ALA A 109 1.05 -7.82 -13.41
N ASP A 110 -0.12 -7.53 -13.98
CA ASP A 110 -0.24 -6.86 -15.29
C ASP A 110 0.30 -5.43 -15.29
N ILE A 111 0.21 -4.74 -14.14
CA ILE A 111 0.65 -3.35 -13.97
C ILE A 111 2.10 -3.27 -13.49
N GLN A 112 2.62 -4.31 -12.81
CA GLN A 112 3.99 -4.34 -12.31
C GLN A 112 5.03 -4.06 -13.40
N GLN A 113 4.79 -4.57 -14.61
CA GLN A 113 5.70 -4.44 -15.76
C GLN A 113 5.70 -3.04 -16.42
N MET A 114 4.80 -2.16 -16.00
CA MET A 114 4.69 -0.82 -16.56
C MET A 114 5.75 0.11 -15.95
N THR A 115 6.21 1.11 -16.70
CA THR A 115 7.22 2.06 -16.21
C THR A 115 6.61 3.13 -15.31
N PHE A 116 5.43 3.63 -15.69
CA PHE A 116 4.67 4.64 -14.97
C PHE A 116 3.36 4.03 -14.51
N LYS A 117 3.02 4.21 -13.24
CA LYS A 117 1.88 3.53 -12.60
C LYS A 117 1.12 4.52 -11.71
N ALA A 118 -0.18 4.32 -11.59
CA ALA A 118 -1.01 5.02 -10.63
C ALA A 118 -2.18 4.14 -10.18
N ALA A 119 -2.73 4.47 -9.02
CA ALA A 119 -3.91 3.82 -8.50
C ALA A 119 -4.99 4.90 -8.30
N TRP A 120 -6.11 4.79 -9.01
CA TRP A 120 -7.22 5.74 -8.93
C TRP A 120 -8.34 5.20 -8.04
N ARG A 121 -8.59 5.93 -6.94
CA ARG A 121 -9.53 5.58 -5.87
C ARG A 121 -10.87 6.30 -5.97
N GLY A 122 -11.15 6.97 -7.09
CA GLY A 122 -12.33 7.82 -7.24
C GLY A 122 -13.65 7.12 -6.93
N LEU A 123 -13.75 5.82 -7.21
CA LEU A 123 -14.98 5.04 -6.95
C LEU A 123 -15.13 4.60 -5.49
N GLN A 124 -14.06 4.57 -4.70
CA GLN A 124 -14.13 4.21 -3.27
C GLN A 124 -14.86 5.26 -2.43
N SER A 125 -14.94 6.51 -2.92
CA SER A 125 -15.64 7.61 -2.26
C SER A 125 -17.16 7.38 -2.09
N ARG A 126 -17.76 6.50 -2.91
CA ARG A 126 -19.20 6.22 -2.86
C ARG A 126 -19.45 4.74 -2.63
N ARG A 127 -20.21 4.44 -1.57
CA ARG A 127 -20.50 3.06 -1.18
C ARG A 127 -21.22 2.30 -2.30
N GLY A 128 -20.67 1.14 -2.66
CA GLY A 128 -21.24 0.24 -3.67
C GLY A 128 -20.97 0.65 -5.12
N TRP A 129 -20.20 1.71 -5.36
CA TRP A 129 -19.90 2.14 -6.72
C TRP A 129 -18.76 1.29 -7.31
N THR A 130 -19.07 0.57 -8.38
CA THR A 130 -18.12 -0.27 -9.12
C THR A 130 -17.85 0.31 -10.49
N ILE A 131 -16.79 -0.14 -11.15
CA ILE A 131 -16.43 0.30 -12.50
C ILE A 131 -17.54 0.01 -13.52
N SER A 132 -18.23 -1.13 -13.38
CA SER A 132 -19.36 -1.46 -14.24
C SER A 132 -20.52 -0.47 -14.04
N GLN A 133 -20.83 -0.12 -12.79
CA GLN A 133 -21.86 0.88 -12.51
C GLN A 133 -21.44 2.26 -13.01
N PHE A 134 -20.19 2.65 -12.76
CA PHE A 134 -19.63 3.92 -13.21
C PHE A 134 -19.70 4.10 -14.73
N LEU A 135 -19.32 3.08 -15.51
CA LEU A 135 -19.40 3.12 -16.97
C LEU A 135 -20.86 3.19 -17.47
N GLN A 136 -21.77 2.46 -16.83
CA GLN A 136 -23.20 2.55 -17.13
C GLN A 136 -23.76 3.95 -16.86
N ASP A 137 -23.43 4.53 -15.71
CA ASP A 137 -23.85 5.88 -15.34
C ASP A 137 -23.28 6.92 -16.32
N LEU A 138 -22.01 6.79 -16.70
CA LEU A 138 -21.35 7.68 -17.66
C LEU A 138 -22.04 7.65 -19.03
N MET A 139 -22.40 6.47 -19.52
CA MET A 139 -23.16 6.30 -20.76
C MET A 139 -24.55 6.94 -20.67
N LEU A 140 -25.26 6.75 -19.56
CA LEU A 140 -26.60 7.31 -19.37
C LEU A 140 -26.60 8.84 -19.33
N ILE A 141 -25.57 9.45 -18.74
CA ILE A 141 -25.51 10.89 -18.48
C ILE A 141 -24.95 11.67 -19.67
N SER A 142 -23.91 11.13 -20.32
CA SER A 142 -23.15 11.87 -21.33
C SER A 142 -23.93 12.18 -22.61
N LYS A 143 -24.99 11.41 -22.92
CA LYS A 143 -25.74 11.47 -24.20
C LYS A 143 -24.84 11.44 -25.44
N ASN A 144 -23.58 11.03 -25.29
CA ASN A 144 -22.57 11.05 -26.32
C ASN A 144 -22.21 9.59 -26.65
N ASP A 145 -22.33 9.24 -27.92
CA ASP A 145 -22.01 7.89 -28.42
C ASP A 145 -20.52 7.56 -28.29
N ASP A 146 -19.66 8.56 -28.07
CA ASP A 146 -18.21 8.38 -27.89
C ASP A 146 -17.77 8.05 -26.45
N MET A 147 -18.71 7.87 -25.50
CA MET A 147 -18.35 7.51 -24.14
C MET A 147 -17.99 6.02 -24.00
N PRO A 148 -17.01 5.69 -23.15
CA PRO A 148 -16.66 4.31 -22.90
C PRO A 148 -17.78 3.60 -22.11
N SER A 149 -18.22 2.46 -22.62
CA SER A 149 -19.19 1.56 -22.00
C SER A 149 -18.54 0.32 -21.40
N THR A 150 -17.29 0.02 -21.79
CA THR A 150 -16.50 -1.10 -21.30
C THR A 150 -15.13 -0.65 -20.81
N LEU A 151 -14.47 -1.47 -19.99
CA LEU A 151 -13.11 -1.20 -19.53
C LEU A 151 -12.13 -1.03 -20.70
N ARG A 152 -12.26 -1.86 -21.74
CA ARG A 152 -11.39 -1.80 -22.94
C ARG A 152 -11.58 -0.51 -23.74
N GLU A 153 -12.81 -0.02 -23.84
CA GLU A 153 -13.07 1.28 -24.46
C GLU A 153 -12.47 2.40 -23.61
N LEU A 154 -12.56 2.31 -22.28
CA LEU A 154 -11.95 3.25 -21.37
C LEU A 154 -10.42 3.25 -21.50
N GLU A 155 -9.77 2.08 -21.58
CA GLU A 155 -8.32 1.94 -21.87
C GLU A 155 -7.93 2.64 -23.16
N THR A 156 -8.75 2.49 -24.21
CA THR A 156 -8.51 3.16 -25.49
C THR A 156 -8.62 4.68 -25.35
N HIS A 157 -9.56 5.15 -24.53
CA HIS A 157 -9.81 6.57 -24.31
C HIS A 157 -8.69 7.24 -23.51
N VAL A 158 -8.18 6.58 -22.46
CA VAL A 158 -7.11 7.13 -21.60
C VAL A 158 -5.70 6.75 -22.07
N GLN A 159 -5.59 5.84 -23.05
CA GLN A 159 -4.34 5.31 -23.59
C GLN A 159 -3.42 4.69 -22.53
N CYS A 160 -3.98 4.09 -21.48
CA CYS A 160 -3.25 3.34 -20.46
C CYS A 160 -3.82 1.94 -20.34
N LEU A 161 -2.97 0.99 -19.92
CA LEU A 161 -3.45 -0.31 -19.46
C LEU A 161 -4.23 -0.09 -18.15
N LEU A 162 -5.43 -0.66 -18.06
CA LEU A 162 -6.27 -0.58 -16.89
C LEU A 162 -6.58 -1.97 -16.36
N THR A 163 -6.47 -2.13 -15.04
CA THR A 163 -7.06 -3.26 -14.32
C THR A 163 -7.74 -2.73 -13.07
N HIS A 164 -8.49 -3.56 -12.36
CA HIS A 164 -9.19 -3.15 -11.15
C HIS A 164 -9.13 -4.24 -10.08
N ASN A 165 -9.33 -3.83 -8.83
CA ASN A 165 -9.45 -4.75 -7.71
C ASN A 165 -10.72 -5.62 -7.83
N MET A 166 -10.86 -6.63 -6.97
CA MET A 166 -11.97 -7.57 -7.07
C MET A 166 -13.33 -6.89 -6.79
N ALA A 167 -13.36 -5.91 -5.90
CA ALA A 167 -14.57 -5.12 -5.64
C ALA A 167 -14.92 -4.15 -6.79
N GLY A 168 -14.03 -3.96 -7.76
CA GLY A 168 -14.22 -3.08 -8.91
C GLY A 168 -14.32 -1.60 -8.56
N ASN A 169 -13.86 -1.18 -7.38
CA ASN A 169 -13.94 0.20 -6.90
C ASN A 169 -12.56 0.89 -6.83
N LEU A 170 -11.49 0.18 -7.17
CA LEU A 170 -10.12 0.70 -7.30
C LEU A 170 -9.59 0.31 -8.68
N ILE A 171 -9.16 1.32 -9.45
CA ILE A 171 -8.53 1.13 -10.77
C ILE A 171 -7.02 1.28 -10.63
N TYR A 172 -6.26 0.34 -11.20
CA TYR A 172 -4.82 0.45 -11.39
C TYR A 172 -4.55 0.82 -12.85
N LEU A 173 -3.66 1.79 -13.04
CA LEU A 173 -3.27 2.31 -14.34
C LEU A 173 -1.78 2.10 -14.57
N GLY A 174 -1.41 1.77 -15.79
CA GLY A 174 -0.01 1.66 -16.19
C GLY A 174 0.25 2.11 -17.62
N SER A 175 1.40 2.77 -17.82
CA SER A 175 1.92 3.13 -19.14
C SER A 175 3.44 3.02 -19.19
N ASN A 176 3.96 2.71 -20.39
CA ASN A 176 5.39 2.77 -20.70
C ASN A 176 5.81 4.05 -21.42
N SER A 177 4.87 4.93 -21.81
CA SER A 177 5.20 6.10 -22.63
C SER A 177 5.67 7.29 -21.80
N SER A 178 4.92 7.72 -20.77
CA SER A 178 5.34 8.81 -19.89
C SER A 178 4.53 8.90 -18.60
N ARG A 179 5.09 9.57 -17.58
CA ARG A 179 4.36 9.94 -16.36
C ARG A 179 3.17 10.87 -16.67
N ALA A 180 3.36 11.82 -17.59
CA ALA A 180 2.32 12.77 -17.98
C ALA A 180 1.07 12.09 -18.55
N GLN A 181 1.24 10.99 -19.29
CA GLN A 181 0.11 10.22 -19.82
C GLN A 181 -0.70 9.55 -18.69
N VAL A 182 -0.04 9.02 -17.67
CA VAL A 182 -0.73 8.44 -16.50
C VAL A 182 -1.47 9.52 -15.72
N ASP A 183 -0.86 10.70 -15.54
CA ASP A 183 -1.50 11.83 -14.87
C ASP A 183 -2.71 12.36 -15.68
N GLU A 184 -2.61 12.41 -17.01
CA GLU A 184 -3.72 12.76 -17.91
C GLU A 184 -4.85 11.73 -17.82
N ALA A 185 -4.53 10.43 -17.82
CA ALA A 185 -5.50 9.36 -17.64
C ALA A 185 -6.26 9.50 -16.31
N VAL A 186 -5.55 9.77 -15.20
CA VAL A 186 -6.17 10.04 -13.89
C VAL A 186 -7.09 11.27 -13.96
N GLN A 187 -6.67 12.35 -14.62
CA GLN A 187 -7.49 13.55 -14.76
C GLN A 187 -8.76 13.29 -15.59
N ILE A 188 -8.68 12.49 -16.66
CA ILE A 188 -9.84 12.08 -17.45
C ILE A 188 -10.84 11.30 -16.59
N LEU A 189 -10.36 10.32 -15.82
CA LEU A 189 -11.20 9.55 -14.90
C LEU A 189 -11.89 10.45 -13.87
N GLU A 190 -11.17 11.43 -13.33
CA GLU A 190 -11.72 12.39 -12.37
C GLU A 190 -12.80 13.28 -13.01
N ASN A 191 -12.58 13.73 -14.25
CA ASN A 191 -13.57 14.51 -14.98
C ASN A 191 -14.84 13.71 -15.27
N PHE A 192 -14.70 12.44 -15.65
CA PHE A 192 -15.84 11.53 -15.83
C PHE A 192 -16.59 11.31 -14.52
N ARG A 193 -15.86 11.04 -13.42
CA ARG A 193 -16.46 10.91 -12.09
C ARG A 193 -17.24 12.15 -11.71
N GLN A 194 -16.66 13.34 -11.87
CA GLN A 194 -17.32 14.59 -11.54
C GLN A 194 -18.57 14.83 -12.41
N THR A 195 -18.51 14.48 -13.69
CA THR A 195 -19.67 14.56 -14.60
C THR A 195 -20.82 13.70 -14.09
N VAL A 196 -20.51 12.47 -13.69
CA VAL A 196 -21.51 11.53 -13.18
C VAL A 196 -22.10 12.01 -11.85
N VAL A 197 -21.25 12.39 -10.89
CA VAL A 197 -21.67 12.91 -9.57
C VAL A 197 -22.54 14.15 -9.71
N SER A 198 -22.10 15.14 -10.49
CA SER A 198 -22.84 16.40 -10.65
C SER A 198 -24.23 16.20 -11.26
N SER A 199 -24.41 15.19 -12.12
CA SER A 199 -25.71 14.87 -12.69
C SER A 199 -26.67 14.22 -11.69
N PHE A 200 -26.15 13.43 -10.74
CA PHE A 200 -26.96 12.86 -9.66
C PHE A 200 -27.41 13.95 -8.69
N ASP A 201 -26.50 14.83 -8.27
CA ASP A 201 -26.81 15.94 -7.37
C ASP A 201 -27.84 16.90 -7.98
N ALA A 202 -27.74 17.17 -9.29
CA ALA A 202 -28.71 17.98 -10.01
C ALA A 202 -30.11 17.33 -10.06
N ASN A 203 -30.18 15.99 -10.15
CA ASN A 203 -31.44 15.26 -10.12
C ASN A 203 -32.06 15.20 -8.72
N ASP A 204 -31.24 15.05 -7.68
CA ASP A 204 -31.69 15.06 -6.27
C ASP A 204 -32.19 16.46 -5.86
N MET A 205 -31.53 17.51 -6.33
CA MET A 205 -31.99 18.90 -6.17
C MET A 205 -33.30 19.18 -6.91
N ALA A 206 -33.57 18.48 -8.02
CA ALA A 206 -34.84 18.59 -8.74
C ALA A 206 -35.99 17.82 -8.08
N GLN A 207 -35.71 16.87 -7.16
CA GLN A 207 -36.72 16.05 -6.49
C GLN A 207 -37.05 16.44 -5.04
N GLY A 208 -36.30 17.35 -4.42
CA GLY A 208 -36.75 18.06 -3.21
C GLY A 208 -36.56 17.34 -1.87
N THR A 209 -35.74 17.97 -1.03
CA THR A 209 -35.62 17.89 0.44
C THR A 209 -35.04 16.62 1.08
N THR A 210 -33.81 16.70 1.58
CA THR A 210 -33.58 16.78 3.05
C THR A 210 -32.17 17.30 3.36
N SER A 211 -32.10 18.02 4.48
CA SER A 211 -30.97 18.75 5.07
C SER A 211 -29.74 17.88 5.41
N GLU A 212 -28.57 18.36 5.01
CA GLU A 212 -27.25 17.93 5.52
C GLU A 212 -26.94 18.63 6.86
N PRO A 213 -26.36 17.94 7.87
CA PRO A 213 -25.73 18.60 8.99
C PRO A 213 -24.31 19.05 8.59
N ALA A 214 -23.96 20.28 8.94
CA ALA A 214 -22.63 20.83 8.72
C ALA A 214 -21.54 20.00 9.41
N LEU A 215 -20.64 19.39 8.63
CA LEU A 215 -19.38 18.83 9.11
C LEU A 215 -18.42 19.98 9.43
N GLY A 216 -18.10 20.11 10.72
CA GLY A 216 -17.12 21.07 11.23
C GLY A 216 -15.71 20.75 10.72
N LEU A 217 -14.97 21.82 10.44
CA LEU A 217 -13.56 21.82 10.07
C LEU A 217 -12.72 20.96 11.03
N ALA A 218 -12.16 19.86 10.52
CA ALA A 218 -11.18 19.06 11.25
C ALA A 218 -9.88 19.86 11.42
N GLN A 219 -9.42 19.99 12.67
CA GLN A 219 -8.07 20.46 12.98
C GLN A 219 -7.04 19.37 12.63
N PRO A 220 -5.79 19.72 12.29
CA PRO A 220 -4.75 18.74 12.02
C PRO A 220 -4.46 17.90 13.29
N ALA A 221 -4.46 16.58 13.12
CA ALA A 221 -4.22 15.61 14.18
C ALA A 221 -2.74 15.59 14.58
N ASN A 222 -2.44 15.97 15.82
CA ASN A 222 -1.08 15.98 16.37
C ASN A 222 -0.79 14.76 17.27
N SER A 223 -1.59 13.69 17.22
CA SER A 223 -1.38 12.46 18.00
C SER A 223 -1.54 11.21 17.13
N VAL A 224 -0.74 10.19 17.43
CA VAL A 224 -0.76 8.88 16.74
C VAL A 224 -2.10 8.18 16.93
N GLU A 225 -2.75 8.33 18.08
CA GLU A 225 -4.11 7.81 18.29
C GLU A 225 -5.14 8.53 17.41
N ALA A 226 -5.02 9.84 17.25
CA ALA A 226 -5.90 10.60 16.36
C ALA A 226 -5.68 10.23 14.89
N TRP A 227 -4.42 9.99 14.47
CA TRP A 227 -4.10 9.48 13.14
C TRP A 227 -4.64 8.05 12.94
N ARG A 228 -4.44 7.14 13.92
CA ARG A 228 -4.96 5.77 13.90
C ARG A 228 -6.49 5.74 13.79
N ASP A 229 -7.16 6.54 14.60
CA ASP A 229 -8.61 6.62 14.62
C ASP A 229 -9.16 7.25 13.33
N ASP A 230 -8.38 8.09 12.64
CA ASP A 230 -8.71 8.59 11.30
C ASP A 230 -8.48 7.53 10.21
N MET A 231 -7.35 6.82 10.27
CA MET A 231 -7.02 5.73 9.35
C MET A 231 -8.03 4.57 9.45
N LEU A 232 -8.54 4.31 10.66
CA LEU A 232 -9.62 3.35 10.92
C LEU A 232 -10.94 3.71 10.25
N LYS A 233 -11.22 4.99 10.00
CA LYS A 233 -12.41 5.44 9.25
C LYS A 233 -12.26 5.21 7.75
N GLU A 234 -11.03 5.21 7.26
CA GLU A 234 -10.68 5.00 5.85
C GLU A 234 -10.53 3.51 5.49
N LEU A 235 -10.61 2.60 6.47
CA LEU A 235 -10.59 1.16 6.20
C LEU A 235 -11.77 0.75 5.30
N PRO A 236 -11.53 0.04 4.20
CA PRO A 236 -12.58 -0.64 3.45
C PRO A 236 -13.46 -1.50 4.37
N LEU A 237 -14.76 -1.54 4.08
CA LEU A 237 -15.69 -2.40 4.82
C LEU A 237 -15.24 -3.86 4.73
N GLY A 238 -14.92 -4.49 5.87
CA GLY A 238 -14.48 -5.89 5.95
C GLY A 238 -13.00 -6.10 6.31
N CYS A 239 -12.22 -5.03 6.53
CA CYS A 239 -10.87 -5.15 7.06
C CYS A 239 -10.89 -5.75 8.48
N GLN A 240 -10.15 -6.85 8.68
CA GLN A 240 -9.81 -7.34 10.02
C GLN A 240 -8.46 -6.74 10.39
N GLY A 241 -8.48 -5.71 11.24
CA GLY A 241 -7.26 -5.17 11.83
C GLY A 241 -6.66 -6.20 12.78
N VAL A 242 -5.53 -6.80 12.41
CA VAL A 242 -4.72 -7.56 13.36
C VAL A 242 -3.87 -6.55 14.12
N TYR A 243 -4.37 -6.12 15.27
CA TYR A 243 -3.60 -5.29 16.19
C TYR A 243 -2.76 -6.21 17.06
N THR A 244 -1.43 -6.13 16.91
CA THR A 244 -0.56 -6.71 17.94
C THR A 244 -0.75 -5.86 19.20
N ARG A 245 -1.13 -6.49 20.31
CA ARG A 245 -1.32 -5.81 21.61
C ARG A 245 -0.03 -5.14 22.11
N ASP A 246 1.11 -5.49 21.51
CA ASP A 246 2.47 -5.04 21.87
C ASP A 246 3.01 -3.89 20.99
N SER A 247 2.26 -3.40 19.98
CA SER A 247 2.70 -2.28 19.14
C SER A 247 2.89 -0.98 19.94
N GLN A 248 2.17 -0.79 21.05
CA GLN A 248 2.38 0.32 22.00
C GLN A 248 3.75 0.27 22.68
N LEU A 249 4.22 -0.91 23.09
CA LEU A 249 5.50 -1.07 23.80
C LEU A 249 6.71 -0.87 22.86
N LEU A 250 6.58 -1.27 21.59
CA LEU A 250 7.60 -1.01 20.58
C LEU A 250 7.67 0.48 20.23
N PHE A 251 6.54 1.17 20.21
CA PHE A 251 6.51 2.62 19.97
C PHE A 251 7.25 3.41 21.05
N GLU A 252 7.11 2.99 22.32
CA GLU A 252 7.85 3.58 23.44
C GLU A 252 9.36 3.28 23.38
N ALA A 253 9.75 2.13 22.82
CA ALA A 253 11.15 1.75 22.65
C ALA A 253 11.86 2.51 21.50
N PHE A 254 11.11 2.98 20.50
CA PHE A 254 11.63 3.75 19.34
C PHE A 254 11.41 5.26 19.44
N ARG A 255 10.83 5.76 20.54
CA ARG A 255 10.80 7.19 20.82
C ARG A 255 12.24 7.64 21.08
N ASP A 256 12.75 8.56 20.27
CA ASP A 256 14.02 9.23 20.56
C ASP A 256 14.03 9.66 22.04
N PRO A 257 15.09 9.34 22.81
CA PRO A 257 15.16 9.83 24.17
C PRO A 257 15.08 11.35 24.09
N GLU A 258 14.08 11.93 24.77
CA GLU A 258 13.95 13.38 24.83
C GLU A 258 15.32 13.96 25.20
N PRO A 259 15.77 15.05 24.56
CA PRO A 259 17.02 15.68 24.92
C PRO A 259 16.89 16.09 26.39
N THR A 260 17.52 15.31 27.28
CA THR A 260 17.56 15.63 28.70
C THR A 260 18.15 17.03 28.79
N ALA A 261 17.33 17.99 29.19
CA ALA A 261 17.76 19.35 29.43
C ALA A 261 18.82 19.30 30.55
N ASP A 262 20.08 19.33 30.13
CA ASP A 262 21.23 19.36 31.01
C ASP A 262 21.32 20.76 31.63
N HIS A 263 20.68 20.92 32.79
CA HIS A 263 20.92 22.03 33.69
C HIS A 263 22.02 21.63 34.67
N GLY A 264 23.28 21.89 34.29
CA GLY A 264 24.40 21.62 35.19
C GLY A 264 25.79 22.04 34.72
N SER A 265 26.03 23.34 34.52
CA SER A 265 27.38 23.89 34.78
C SER A 265 27.38 24.49 36.20
N PRO A 266 28.48 24.44 37.00
CA PRO A 266 29.83 24.80 36.53
C PRO A 266 31.03 24.06 37.19
N SER A 267 32.21 24.17 36.58
CA SER A 267 33.47 24.69 37.18
C SER A 267 34.74 23.97 36.68
N THR A 268 35.57 24.76 35.97
CA THR A 268 37.05 24.77 35.88
C THR A 268 37.87 23.63 36.52
N ARG A 269 38.69 22.93 35.73
CA ARG A 269 40.17 23.11 35.63
C ARG A 269 40.85 22.03 34.77
N ASP A 270 41.92 22.48 34.11
CA ASP A 270 43.15 21.78 33.73
C ASP A 270 43.17 20.79 32.54
N ASN A 271 43.76 21.31 31.45
CA ASN A 271 44.53 20.62 30.40
C ASN A 271 45.79 19.97 31.03
N PRO A 272 46.47 18.92 30.49
CA PRO A 272 47.04 18.96 29.12
C PRO A 272 47.14 17.63 28.34
N ASP A 273 47.40 17.82 27.04
CA ASP A 273 48.23 17.00 26.13
C ASP A 273 48.04 15.48 26.08
N HIS A 274 47.62 14.96 24.92
CA HIS A 274 48.38 13.92 24.22
C HIS A 274 48.03 13.86 22.73
N ARG A 275 49.07 14.07 21.91
CA ARG A 275 49.19 13.63 20.50
C ARG A 275 48.91 12.14 20.38
N PHE A 276 48.23 11.71 19.31
CA PHE A 276 48.62 10.53 18.54
C PHE A 276 48.14 10.67 17.09
N GLU A 277 49.13 10.69 16.19
CA GLU A 277 49.01 10.39 14.76
C GLU A 277 48.79 8.88 14.58
N GLY A 278 48.17 8.46 13.47
CA GLY A 278 48.12 7.06 13.10
C GLY A 278 47.12 6.77 11.98
N ASP A 279 47.59 6.96 10.74
CA ASP A 279 47.03 6.37 9.53
C ASP A 279 46.84 4.86 9.67
N ASP A 280 45.79 4.30 9.07
CA ASP A 280 45.91 3.08 8.27
C ASP A 280 44.73 2.95 7.30
N LEU A 281 45.04 3.23 6.04
CA LEU A 281 44.28 2.87 4.85
C LEU A 281 44.44 1.37 4.61
N ILE A 282 43.36 0.60 4.64
CA ILE A 282 43.33 -0.75 4.06
C ILE A 282 42.43 -0.73 2.84
N SER A 283 43.07 -0.71 1.67
CA SER A 283 42.50 -1.00 0.37
C SER A 283 42.21 -2.50 0.24
N PHE A 284 41.02 -2.87 -0.20
CA PHE A 284 40.73 -4.21 -0.72
C PHE A 284 40.26 -4.09 -2.17
N GLU A 285 41.08 -4.59 -3.10
CA GLU A 285 40.68 -4.87 -4.48
C GLU A 285 40.00 -6.25 -4.57
N PRO A 286 39.05 -6.45 -5.51
CA PRO A 286 38.35 -7.72 -5.68
C PRO A 286 39.07 -8.65 -6.66
N THR A 287 39.22 -9.92 -6.29
CA THR A 287 39.62 -10.98 -7.23
C THR A 287 38.41 -11.58 -7.92
N SER A 288 38.46 -11.53 -9.25
CA SER A 288 37.61 -12.19 -10.24
C SER A 288 37.95 -13.69 -10.38
N SER A 289 37.01 -14.44 -10.97
CA SER A 289 37.05 -15.87 -11.39
C SER A 289 36.70 -16.85 -10.25
N ASP A 290 35.66 -17.68 -10.37
CA ASP A 290 35.44 -18.61 -11.47
C ASP A 290 33.99 -18.75 -11.96
N LEU A 291 33.90 -18.81 -13.30
CA LEU A 291 32.82 -19.36 -14.10
C LEU A 291 32.97 -20.88 -14.22
N ALA A 292 31.88 -21.63 -14.02
CA ALA A 292 31.48 -22.78 -14.85
C ALA A 292 30.05 -23.18 -14.45
N GLU A 293 29.04 -22.93 -15.28
CA GLU A 293 28.59 -23.81 -16.38
C GLU A 293 27.70 -24.97 -15.89
N VAL A 294 26.38 -24.77 -15.95
CA VAL A 294 25.42 -25.85 -16.18
C VAL A 294 24.36 -25.36 -17.16
N GLN A 295 24.33 -26.03 -18.31
CA GLN A 295 23.36 -25.86 -19.39
C GLN A 295 21.99 -26.41 -19.00
N GLY A 296 20.95 -25.75 -19.52
CA GLY A 296 19.83 -26.43 -20.19
C GLY A 296 18.64 -26.85 -19.34
N VAL A 297 17.60 -26.02 -19.32
CA VAL A 297 16.20 -26.48 -19.49
C VAL A 297 15.45 -25.42 -20.32
N GLU A 298 14.99 -25.84 -21.49
CA GLU A 298 14.02 -25.11 -22.33
C GLU A 298 12.59 -25.21 -21.77
N ALA A 299 11.77 -24.23 -22.19
CA ALA A 299 10.32 -24.26 -22.40
C ALA A 299 9.40 -24.06 -21.17
N PHE A 300 8.81 -22.86 -21.07
CA PHE A 300 7.45 -22.53 -21.55
C PHE A 300 7.09 -21.16 -20.98
N TRP A 301 6.83 -20.18 -21.85
CA TRP A 301 5.79 -19.13 -21.86
C TRP A 301 6.05 -18.24 -23.08
#